data_AF-A0A3P1BS80-F1
#
_entry.id   AF-A0A3P1BS80-F1
#
_cell.length_a   1.000
_cell.length_b   1.000
_cell.length_c   1.000
_cell.angle_alpha   90.00
_cell.angle_beta   90.00
_cell.angle_gamma   90.00
#
_symmetry.space_group_name_H-M   'P 1'
#
loop_
_entity.id
_entity.type
_entity.pdbx_description
1 polymer ?
#
loop_
_entity_poly.entity_id
_entity_poly.type
_entity_poly.pdbx_seq_one_letter_code
_entity_poly.pdbx_strand_id
1 'polypeptide(L)'
;MRKIEKPNQDPDPLLIFKSRQIAAGVTPRYSDFQNPEKAEYVLELLREQGYLCAYCNVTLDFGDDIPSVREAVRLKYISIEHWFPQHKCIGLLAQKKLEHKNLLGVCGGLTDAHFHCDKQRSKFPVGEQDLTINPVYLDEISCEDLITFEDGSIKSATGNVNIDNDLDNILNLNCIPLINRRKAVEQGYIEALNVLEDQDEVDLNDTVFLKKLYKDAYENLNGRGKEDCMVIADLLKLRILSL
;
A
#
# COMPACT_ATOMS: atom_id res chain seq x y z
N MET A 1 -6.01 -0.34 2.09
CA MET A 1 -5.14 0.13 0.99
C MET A 1 -5.23 1.64 0.95
N ARG A 2 -4.10 2.34 0.76
CA ARG A 2 -4.04 3.80 0.67
C ARG A 2 -3.64 4.16 -0.76
N LYS A 3 -4.19 5.23 -1.32
CA LYS A 3 -3.77 5.73 -2.63
C LYS A 3 -2.31 6.19 -2.55
N ILE A 4 -1.56 5.95 -3.61
CA ILE A 4 -0.16 6.31 -3.73
C ILE A 4 -0.05 7.28 -4.90
N GLU A 5 0.31 8.51 -4.59
CA GLU A 5 0.58 9.53 -5.60
C GLU A 5 2.05 9.42 -6.00
N LYS A 6 2.28 9.08 -7.27
CA LYS A 6 3.62 8.92 -7.83
C LYS A 6 3.97 10.10 -8.73
N PRO A 7 5.21 10.61 -8.66
CA PRO A 7 5.67 11.63 -9.59
C PRO A 7 5.62 11.10 -11.03
N ASN A 8 5.49 12.02 -11.99
CA ASN A 8 5.53 11.67 -13.41
C ASN A 8 6.93 11.26 -13.89
N GLN A 9 7.97 11.63 -13.14
CA GLN A 9 9.35 11.27 -13.41
C GLN A 9 9.76 10.08 -12.54
N ASP A 10 10.59 9.18 -13.10
CA ASP A 10 11.19 8.12 -12.30
C ASP A 10 12.11 8.71 -11.20
N PRO A 11 12.15 8.12 -10.00
CA PRO A 11 13.11 8.50 -8.96
C PRO A 11 14.58 8.33 -9.41
N ASP A 12 15.47 9.16 -8.84
CA ASP A 12 16.89 9.22 -9.21
C ASP A 12 17.59 7.85 -9.27
N PRO A 13 17.44 6.93 -8.30
CA PRO A 13 18.10 5.62 -8.38
C PRO A 13 17.71 4.82 -9.63
N LEU A 14 16.45 4.93 -10.07
CA LEU A 14 15.96 4.27 -11.29
C LEU A 14 16.44 4.98 -12.56
N LEU A 15 16.48 6.32 -12.57
CA LEU A 15 17.05 7.11 -13.66
C LEU A 15 18.54 6.84 -13.87
N ILE A 16 19.31 6.82 -12.79
CA ILE A 16 20.74 6.53 -12.79
C ILE A 16 20.99 5.13 -13.35
N PHE A 17 20.24 4.13 -12.85
CA PHE A 17 20.33 2.76 -13.35
C PHE A 17 20.04 2.67 -14.86
N LYS A 18 18.92 3.25 -15.32
CA LYS A 18 18.54 3.26 -16.74
C LYS A 18 19.61 3.95 -17.59
N SER A 19 20.07 5.12 -17.17
CA SER A 19 21.07 5.92 -17.89
C SER A 19 22.39 5.19 -18.03
N ARG A 20 22.85 4.51 -16.97
CA ARG A 20 24.08 3.70 -17.00
C ARG A 20 23.98 2.54 -17.99
N GLN A 21 22.88 1.80 -17.98
CA GLN A 21 22.66 0.69 -18.91
C GLN A 21 22.66 1.18 -20.37
N ILE A 22 21.95 2.28 -20.64
CA ILE A 22 21.89 2.88 -21.98
C ILE A 22 23.27 3.38 -22.43
N ALA A 23 24.03 4.03 -21.56
CA ALA A 23 25.39 4.48 -21.87
C ALA A 23 26.35 3.32 -22.19
N ALA A 24 26.10 2.13 -21.62
CA ALA A 24 26.81 0.90 -21.95
C ALA A 24 26.29 0.18 -23.21
N GLY A 25 25.31 0.75 -23.93
CA GLY A 25 24.69 0.14 -25.10
C GLY A 25 23.74 -1.03 -24.77
N VAL A 26 23.28 -1.14 -23.52
CA VAL A 26 22.44 -2.23 -23.03
C VAL A 26 21.02 -1.71 -22.77
N THR A 27 20.01 -2.44 -23.24
CA THR A 27 18.62 -2.16 -22.88
C THR A 27 18.39 -2.45 -21.39
N PRO A 28 17.90 -1.48 -20.58
CA PRO A 28 17.64 -1.72 -19.16
C PRO A 28 16.64 -2.86 -18.93
N ARG A 29 16.96 -3.79 -18.03
CA ARG A 29 16.07 -4.88 -17.63
C ARG A 29 15.91 -4.89 -16.12
N TYR A 30 14.71 -5.18 -15.64
CA TYR A 30 14.43 -5.31 -14.20
C TYR A 30 15.31 -6.36 -13.51
N SER A 31 15.67 -7.45 -14.21
CA SER A 31 16.60 -8.46 -13.71
C SER A 31 17.98 -7.90 -13.37
N ASP A 32 18.38 -6.83 -14.04
CA ASP A 32 19.70 -6.21 -13.89
C ASP A 32 19.67 -5.10 -12.84
N PHE A 33 18.48 -4.74 -12.32
CA PHE A 33 18.30 -3.74 -11.27
C PHE A 33 18.59 -4.35 -9.90
N GLN A 34 19.80 -4.13 -9.42
CA GLN A 34 20.38 -4.76 -8.23
C GLN A 34 20.85 -3.72 -7.21
N ASN A 35 21.35 -4.18 -6.07
CA ASN A 35 21.93 -3.30 -5.04
C ASN A 35 23.27 -2.70 -5.53
N PRO A 36 23.61 -1.46 -5.12
CA PRO A 36 22.92 -0.61 -4.13
C PRO A 36 21.67 0.13 -4.63
N GLU A 37 21.54 0.39 -5.93
CA GLU A 37 20.49 1.28 -6.48
C GLU A 37 19.08 0.76 -6.21
N LYS A 38 18.90 -0.57 -6.19
CA LYS A 38 17.62 -1.19 -5.82
C LYS A 38 17.18 -0.84 -4.40
N ALA A 39 18.12 -0.82 -3.44
CA ALA A 39 17.79 -0.50 -2.05
C ALA A 39 17.44 0.99 -1.89
N GLU A 40 18.17 1.88 -2.58
CA GLU A 40 17.88 3.30 -2.62
C GLU A 40 16.51 3.56 -3.26
N TYR A 41 16.18 2.86 -4.34
CA TYR A 41 14.87 2.96 -4.97
C TYR A 41 13.73 2.45 -4.10
N VAL A 42 13.95 1.35 -3.35
CA VAL A 42 12.96 0.88 -2.37
C VAL A 42 12.71 1.97 -1.32
N LEU A 43 13.73 2.71 -0.89
CA LEU A 43 13.54 3.83 0.04
C LEU A 43 12.66 4.93 -0.57
N GLU A 44 12.80 5.25 -1.86
CA GLU A 44 11.90 6.19 -2.53
C GLU A 44 10.44 5.69 -2.57
N LEU A 45 10.23 4.41 -2.90
CA LEU A 45 8.90 3.79 -2.84
C LEU A 45 8.30 3.86 -1.43
N LEU A 46 9.10 3.61 -0.39
CA LEU A 46 8.64 3.69 0.99
C LEU A 46 8.25 5.13 1.36
N ARG A 47 9.04 6.14 0.98
CA ARG A 47 8.69 7.55 1.24
C ARG A 47 7.36 7.94 0.60
N GLU A 48 7.13 7.56 -0.66
CA GLU A 48 5.87 7.80 -1.37
C GLU A 48 4.68 7.11 -0.68
N GLN A 49 4.91 5.94 -0.10
CA GLN A 49 3.89 5.11 0.54
C GLN A 49 3.69 5.42 2.03
N GLY A 50 4.43 6.38 2.58
CA GLY A 50 4.45 6.64 4.02
C GLY A 50 4.98 5.46 4.84
N TYR A 51 5.93 4.69 4.30
CA TYR A 51 6.49 3.48 4.89
C TYR A 51 5.45 2.40 5.19
N LEU A 52 4.32 2.39 4.47
CA LEU A 52 3.32 1.34 4.57
C LEU A 52 3.44 0.40 3.37
N CYS A 53 3.13 -0.88 3.58
CA CYS A 53 2.91 -1.82 2.48
C CYS A 53 1.77 -1.31 1.59
N ALA A 54 2.00 -1.29 0.27
CA ALA A 54 1.05 -0.76 -0.71
C ALA A 54 -0.33 -1.44 -0.66
N TYR A 55 -0.42 -2.70 -0.19
CA TYR A 55 -1.68 -3.44 -0.14
C TYR A 55 -2.27 -3.53 1.27
N CYS A 56 -1.55 -4.15 2.22
CA CYS A 56 -2.10 -4.44 3.55
C CYS A 56 -1.97 -3.30 4.56
N ASN A 57 -1.26 -2.22 4.24
CA ASN A 57 -0.96 -1.08 5.13
C ASN A 57 -0.28 -1.45 6.47
N VAL A 58 0.39 -2.60 6.54
CA VAL A 58 1.38 -2.90 7.59
C VAL A 58 2.58 -1.98 7.47
N THR A 59 3.16 -1.58 8.59
CA THR A 59 4.38 -0.78 8.61
C THR A 59 5.56 -1.56 8.00
N LEU A 60 6.28 -0.90 7.12
CA LEU A 60 7.59 -1.28 6.59
C LEU A 60 8.69 -0.39 7.18
N ASP A 61 8.34 0.40 8.20
CA ASP A 61 9.29 1.08 9.07
C ASP A 61 9.62 0.16 10.23
N PHE A 62 10.85 -0.35 10.22
CA PHE A 62 11.30 -1.34 11.19
C PHE A 62 12.20 -0.74 12.27
N GLY A 63 12.29 0.60 12.35
CA GLY A 63 13.09 1.29 13.34
C GLY A 63 14.52 0.75 13.43
N ASP A 64 14.97 0.49 14.65
CA ASP A 64 16.29 -0.09 14.95
C ASP A 64 16.29 -1.65 14.88
N ASP A 65 15.11 -2.28 14.73
CA ASP A 65 14.92 -3.73 14.85
C ASP A 65 15.21 -4.52 13.55
N ILE A 66 15.17 -3.87 12.38
CA ILE A 66 15.65 -4.47 11.12
C ILE A 66 16.86 -3.68 10.60
N PRO A 67 17.94 -4.37 10.14
CA PRO A 67 19.10 -3.67 9.59
C PRO A 67 18.69 -2.91 8.32
N SER A 68 19.41 -1.83 7.98
CA SER A 68 19.22 -0.94 6.81
C SER A 68 18.30 -1.44 5.66
N VAL A 69 17.56 -0.58 4.96
CA VAL A 69 16.67 -0.96 3.83
C VAL A 69 17.26 -2.02 2.88
N ARG A 70 18.57 -1.95 2.61
CA ARG A 70 19.32 -2.96 1.84
C ARG A 70 19.16 -4.39 2.39
N GLU A 71 19.28 -4.56 3.70
CA GLU A 71 19.12 -5.83 4.38
C GLU A 71 17.65 -6.27 4.42
N ALA A 72 16.71 -5.35 4.62
CA ALA A 72 15.29 -5.65 4.53
C ALA A 72 14.90 -6.21 3.13
N VAL A 73 15.48 -5.65 2.07
CA VAL A 73 15.34 -6.17 0.70
C VAL A 73 16.03 -7.53 0.52
N ARG A 74 17.22 -7.72 1.11
CA ARG A 74 17.98 -8.99 1.05
C ARG A 74 17.22 -10.12 1.74
N LEU A 75 16.69 -9.87 2.92
CA LEU A 75 15.94 -10.81 3.77
C LEU A 75 14.47 -10.96 3.36
N LYS A 76 14.04 -10.25 2.30
CA LYS A 76 12.67 -10.32 1.76
C LYS A 76 11.58 -9.83 2.73
N TYR A 77 11.95 -8.96 3.66
CA TYR A 77 10.96 -8.21 4.45
C TYR A 77 10.23 -7.17 3.59
N ILE A 78 10.93 -6.61 2.61
CA ILE A 78 10.38 -5.71 1.59
C ILE A 78 10.73 -6.23 0.21
N SER A 79 9.78 -6.11 -0.73
CA SER A 79 10.01 -6.37 -2.14
C SER A 79 9.38 -5.28 -3.01
N ILE A 80 9.89 -5.16 -4.24
CA ILE A 80 9.27 -4.33 -5.27
C ILE A 80 8.33 -5.24 -6.06
N GLU A 81 7.06 -4.88 -6.07
CA GLU A 81 6.00 -5.56 -6.77
C GLU A 81 5.55 -4.79 -8.02
N HIS A 82 5.10 -5.53 -9.04
CA HIS A 82 4.51 -4.98 -10.26
C HIS A 82 2.99 -5.01 -10.17
N TRP A 83 2.30 -3.86 -10.24
CA TRP A 83 0.83 -3.87 -10.30
C TRP A 83 0.34 -4.60 -11.56
N PHE A 84 0.80 -4.17 -12.73
CA PHE A 84 0.64 -4.85 -14.01
C PHE A 84 1.70 -5.97 -14.12
N PRO A 85 1.30 -7.26 -14.17
CA PRO A 85 2.22 -8.37 -14.01
C PRO A 85 3.37 -8.39 -15.01
N GLN A 86 4.58 -8.69 -14.52
CA GLN A 86 5.80 -8.67 -15.32
C GLN A 86 5.75 -9.60 -16.55
N HIS A 87 5.04 -10.74 -16.45
CA HIS A 87 4.89 -11.69 -17.54
C HIS A 87 4.04 -11.15 -18.71
N LYS A 88 3.18 -10.15 -18.46
CA LYS A 88 2.37 -9.47 -19.49
C LYS A 88 3.07 -8.27 -20.11
N CYS A 89 4.20 -7.83 -19.55
CA CYS A 89 5.03 -6.75 -20.08
C CYS A 89 5.88 -7.25 -21.28
N ILE A 90 5.23 -7.50 -22.42
CA ILE A 90 5.87 -7.96 -23.67
C ILE A 90 5.67 -6.95 -24.81
N GLY A 91 6.53 -7.00 -25.83
CA GLY A 91 6.44 -6.11 -26.99
C GLY A 91 6.43 -4.63 -26.60
N LEU A 92 5.39 -3.91 -27.03
CA LEU A 92 5.18 -2.48 -26.73
C LEU A 92 4.88 -2.17 -25.25
N LEU A 93 4.75 -3.18 -24.39
CA LEU A 93 4.57 -3.04 -22.94
C LEU A 93 5.83 -3.38 -22.14
N ALA A 94 6.95 -3.70 -22.79
CA ALA A 94 8.18 -4.11 -22.11
C ALA A 94 8.69 -3.05 -21.11
N GLN A 95 8.48 -1.76 -21.39
CA GLN A 95 8.84 -0.65 -20.53
C GLN A 95 8.13 -0.68 -19.16
N LYS A 96 6.94 -1.32 -19.06
CA LYS A 96 6.18 -1.44 -17.82
C LYS A 96 6.93 -2.19 -16.71
N LYS A 97 7.94 -3.00 -17.06
CA LYS A 97 8.79 -3.70 -16.08
C LYS A 97 9.64 -2.74 -15.22
N LEU A 98 9.89 -1.53 -15.73
CA LEU A 98 10.70 -0.50 -15.09
C LEU A 98 9.98 0.86 -15.09
N GLU A 99 8.67 0.89 -15.31
CA GLU A 99 7.86 2.10 -15.23
C GLU A 99 7.52 2.35 -13.76
N HIS A 100 7.95 3.48 -13.19
CA HIS A 100 7.77 3.74 -11.75
C HIS A 100 6.29 3.70 -11.31
N LYS A 101 5.36 4.12 -12.18
CA LYS A 101 3.90 3.99 -11.95
C LYS A 101 3.39 2.55 -11.86
N ASN A 102 4.21 1.57 -12.24
CA ASN A 102 3.89 0.16 -12.14
C ASN A 102 4.58 -0.54 -10.95
N LEU A 103 5.42 0.17 -10.18
CA LEU A 103 6.27 -0.41 -9.15
C LEU A 103 5.84 0.03 -7.75
N LEU A 104 5.68 -0.93 -6.84
CA LEU A 104 5.17 -0.75 -5.48
C LEU A 104 6.08 -1.40 -4.45
N GLY A 105 6.23 -0.80 -3.28
CA GLY A 105 6.86 -1.41 -2.11
C GLY A 105 5.85 -2.26 -1.34
N VAL A 106 6.12 -3.56 -1.17
CA VAL A 106 5.22 -4.47 -0.45
C VAL A 106 5.98 -5.28 0.59
N CYS A 107 5.28 -5.69 1.65
CA CYS A 107 5.82 -6.58 2.68
C CYS A 107 6.16 -7.97 2.13
N GLY A 108 6.94 -8.75 2.88
CA GLY A 108 7.21 -10.16 2.60
C GLY A 108 5.99 -11.09 2.60
N GLY A 109 4.83 -10.61 3.06
CA GLY A 109 3.53 -11.24 2.85
C GLY A 109 3.32 -12.54 3.63
N LEU A 110 3.88 -12.65 4.84
CA LEU A 110 3.70 -13.79 5.73
C LEU A 110 3.41 -13.28 7.15
N THR A 111 2.24 -13.63 7.68
CA THR A 111 1.88 -13.52 9.10
C THR A 111 1.86 -14.91 9.73
N ASP A 112 1.26 -15.08 10.92
CA ASP A 112 1.08 -16.35 11.64
C ASP A 112 0.43 -17.44 10.75
N ALA A 113 1.25 -18.12 9.94
CA ALA A 113 0.91 -19.12 8.94
C ALA A 113 0.07 -18.66 7.72
N HIS A 114 -0.22 -17.37 7.54
CA HIS A 114 -1.01 -16.89 6.39
C HIS A 114 -0.17 -16.10 5.40
N PHE A 115 -0.22 -16.50 4.13
CA PHE A 115 0.35 -15.70 3.05
C PHE A 115 -0.63 -14.64 2.59
N HIS A 116 -0.13 -13.43 2.33
CA HIS A 116 -0.93 -12.31 1.84
C HIS A 116 -0.10 -11.41 0.91
N CYS A 117 -0.72 -10.38 0.34
CA CYS A 117 -0.11 -9.45 -0.61
C CYS A 117 0.53 -10.18 -1.82
N ASP A 118 1.67 -9.69 -2.31
CA ASP A 118 2.40 -10.32 -3.42
C ASP A 118 2.76 -11.79 -3.13
N LYS A 119 3.09 -12.13 -1.88
CA LYS A 119 3.45 -13.51 -1.57
C LYS A 119 2.29 -14.49 -1.79
N GLN A 120 1.06 -14.09 -1.48
CA GLN A 120 -0.13 -14.87 -1.84
C GLN A 120 -0.35 -14.89 -3.34
N ARG A 121 -0.32 -13.72 -3.99
CA ARG A 121 -0.50 -13.56 -5.44
C ARG A 121 0.45 -14.45 -6.24
N SER A 122 1.70 -14.58 -5.79
CA SER A 122 2.73 -15.41 -6.42
C SER A 122 2.40 -16.91 -6.47
N LYS A 123 1.42 -17.37 -5.69
CA LYS A 123 0.94 -18.77 -5.72
C LYS A 123 -0.04 -19.05 -6.85
N PHE A 124 -0.66 -18.02 -7.41
CA PHE A 124 -1.57 -18.17 -8.54
C PHE A 124 -0.77 -18.46 -9.82
N PRO A 125 -1.31 -19.27 -10.75
CA PRO A 125 -0.70 -19.51 -12.04
C PRO A 125 -0.39 -18.21 -12.80
N VAL A 126 0.67 -18.25 -13.61
CA VAL A 126 0.96 -17.16 -14.55
C VAL A 126 -0.25 -16.94 -15.46
N GLY A 127 -0.76 -15.71 -15.50
CA GLY A 127 -1.99 -15.34 -16.22
C GLY A 127 -3.20 -15.07 -15.32
N GLU A 128 -3.20 -15.61 -14.10
CA GLU A 128 -4.29 -15.46 -13.10
C GLU A 128 -3.91 -14.50 -11.96
N GLN A 129 -2.88 -13.69 -12.17
CA GLN A 129 -2.33 -12.76 -11.18
C GLN A 129 -2.83 -11.33 -11.41
N ASP A 130 -3.74 -11.06 -12.33
CA ASP A 130 -4.19 -9.67 -12.55
C ASP A 130 -4.89 -9.11 -11.32
N LEU A 131 -4.75 -7.79 -11.13
CA LEU A 131 -5.47 -7.05 -10.11
C LEU A 131 -6.32 -5.99 -10.80
N THR A 132 -7.57 -5.88 -10.34
CA THR A 132 -8.47 -4.77 -10.65
C THR A 132 -8.11 -3.54 -9.81
N ILE A 133 -7.82 -3.73 -8.52
CA ILE A 133 -7.46 -2.65 -7.62
C ILE A 133 -6.01 -2.19 -7.88
N ASN A 134 -5.83 -0.87 -8.02
CA ASN A 134 -4.52 -0.25 -8.17
C ASN A 134 -4.28 0.77 -7.06
N PRO A 135 -3.30 0.54 -6.16
CA PRO A 135 -2.91 1.54 -5.17
C PRO A 135 -2.41 2.85 -5.79
N VAL A 136 -1.81 2.82 -6.98
CA VAL A 136 -1.31 4.03 -7.64
C VAL A 136 -2.48 4.85 -8.15
N TYR A 137 -2.57 6.10 -7.72
CA TYR A 137 -3.57 7.04 -8.21
C TYR A 137 -3.22 7.45 -9.65
N LEU A 138 -4.05 7.00 -10.60
CA LEU A 138 -3.85 7.25 -12.03
C LEU A 138 -4.84 8.27 -12.62
N ASP A 139 -6.06 8.31 -12.10
CA ASP A 139 -7.20 9.10 -12.60
C ASP A 139 -8.09 9.52 -11.43
N GLU A 140 -9.30 10.03 -11.68
CA GLU A 140 -10.21 10.61 -10.69
C GLU A 140 -10.68 9.67 -9.56
N ILE A 141 -10.66 8.34 -9.77
CA ILE A 141 -11.11 7.34 -8.77
C ILE A 141 -9.90 6.66 -8.15
N SER A 142 -9.77 6.76 -6.82
CA SER A 142 -8.69 6.12 -6.08
C SER A 142 -9.06 4.74 -5.57
N CYS A 143 -8.07 3.93 -5.17
CA CYS A 143 -8.34 2.65 -4.49
C CYS A 143 -9.14 2.84 -3.18
N GLU A 144 -9.03 4.00 -2.54
CA GLU A 144 -9.74 4.34 -1.29
C GLU A 144 -11.23 4.57 -1.52
N ASP A 145 -11.63 4.95 -2.75
CA ASP A 145 -13.04 5.11 -3.12
C ASP A 145 -13.68 3.77 -3.52
N LEU A 146 -12.85 2.77 -3.81
CA LEU A 146 -13.28 1.46 -4.25
C LEU A 146 -13.44 0.45 -3.10
N ILE A 147 -12.93 0.76 -1.91
CA ILE A 147 -12.93 -0.13 -0.74
C ILE A 147 -13.62 0.52 0.44
N THR A 148 -14.13 -0.32 1.35
CA THR A 148 -14.64 0.08 2.66
C THR A 148 -14.29 -1.00 3.68
N PHE A 149 -14.34 -0.65 4.96
CA PHE A 149 -14.08 -1.55 6.06
C PHE A 149 -15.34 -1.86 6.85
N GLU A 150 -15.48 -3.11 7.30
CA GLU A 150 -16.55 -3.56 8.19
C GLU A 150 -16.01 -4.64 9.10
N ASP A 151 -16.02 -4.41 10.42
CA ASP A 151 -15.56 -5.35 11.43
C ASP A 151 -14.14 -5.87 11.08
N GLY A 152 -13.22 -4.93 10.84
CA GLY A 152 -11.84 -5.17 10.39
C GLY A 152 -11.66 -5.84 9.00
N SER A 153 -12.73 -6.29 8.35
CA SER A 153 -12.65 -6.83 6.98
C SER A 153 -12.63 -5.69 5.96
N ILE A 154 -11.93 -5.88 4.83
CA ILE A 154 -11.92 -4.95 3.70
C ILE A 154 -12.76 -5.52 2.55
N LYS A 155 -13.66 -4.74 1.97
CA LYS A 155 -14.52 -5.18 0.85
C LYS A 155 -14.69 -4.08 -0.18
N SER A 156 -15.22 -4.42 -1.34
CA SER A 156 -15.61 -3.45 -2.37
C SER A 156 -16.70 -2.51 -1.84
N ALA A 157 -16.47 -1.19 -1.93
CA ALA A 157 -17.45 -0.18 -1.57
C ALA A 157 -18.72 -0.21 -2.45
N THR A 158 -18.58 -0.72 -3.68
CA THR A 158 -19.66 -0.80 -4.68
C THR A 158 -20.19 -2.21 -4.94
N GLY A 159 -19.73 -3.23 -4.19
CA GLY A 159 -20.07 -4.64 -4.44
C GLY A 159 -19.49 -5.22 -5.74
N ASN A 160 -18.34 -4.71 -6.22
CA ASN A 160 -17.64 -5.23 -7.38
C ASN A 160 -16.90 -6.52 -7.02
N VAL A 161 -17.41 -7.64 -7.56
CA VAL A 161 -16.89 -8.99 -7.30
C VAL A 161 -15.42 -9.20 -7.70
N ASN A 162 -14.90 -8.44 -8.67
CA ASN A 162 -13.49 -8.55 -9.05
C ASN A 162 -12.58 -7.89 -8.00
N ILE A 163 -13.05 -6.79 -7.39
CA ILE A 163 -12.34 -6.14 -6.28
C ILE A 163 -12.40 -7.03 -5.06
N ASP A 164 -13.56 -7.61 -4.73
CA ASP A 164 -13.65 -8.58 -3.63
C ASP A 164 -12.71 -9.77 -3.86
N ASN A 165 -12.63 -10.30 -5.08
CA ASN A 165 -11.69 -11.37 -5.43
C ASN A 165 -10.21 -10.94 -5.28
N ASP A 166 -9.85 -9.73 -5.67
CA ASP A 166 -8.50 -9.20 -5.44
C ASP A 166 -8.18 -9.18 -3.94
N LEU A 167 -9.12 -8.67 -3.13
CA LEU A 167 -8.96 -8.48 -1.69
C LEU A 167 -8.91 -9.83 -0.94
N ASP A 168 -9.82 -10.75 -1.23
CA ASP A 168 -9.99 -12.00 -0.47
C ASP A 168 -9.08 -13.13 -0.97
N ASN A 169 -8.90 -13.25 -2.28
CA ASN A 169 -8.26 -14.44 -2.86
C ASN A 169 -6.85 -14.15 -3.36
N ILE A 170 -6.72 -13.18 -4.27
CA ILE A 170 -5.43 -12.90 -4.94
C ILE A 170 -4.43 -12.32 -3.94
N LEU A 171 -4.86 -11.37 -3.10
CA LEU A 171 -4.02 -10.73 -2.09
C LEU A 171 -4.25 -11.26 -0.68
N ASN A 172 -5.38 -11.93 -0.40
CA ASN A 172 -5.73 -12.48 0.93
C ASN A 172 -5.59 -11.44 2.06
N LEU A 173 -6.09 -10.24 1.81
CA LEU A 173 -6.07 -9.10 2.72
C LEU A 173 -7.07 -9.23 3.87
N ASN A 174 -7.95 -10.24 3.83
CA ASN A 174 -8.89 -10.63 4.87
C ASN A 174 -8.49 -11.93 5.59
N CYS A 175 -7.20 -12.30 5.57
CA CYS A 175 -6.75 -13.33 6.49
C CYS A 175 -6.90 -12.88 7.94
N ILE A 176 -7.15 -13.85 8.84
CA ILE A 176 -7.50 -13.61 10.25
C ILE A 176 -6.54 -12.62 10.95
N PRO A 177 -5.20 -12.70 10.80
CA PRO A 177 -4.30 -11.75 11.45
C PRO A 177 -4.52 -10.29 11.01
N LEU A 178 -4.80 -10.05 9.73
CA LEU A 178 -5.04 -8.69 9.22
C LEU A 178 -6.39 -8.15 9.69
N ILE A 179 -7.44 -8.99 9.71
CA ILE A 179 -8.75 -8.62 10.25
C ILE A 179 -8.61 -8.22 11.72
N ASN A 180 -8.02 -9.09 12.55
CA ASN A 180 -7.90 -8.84 13.98
C ASN A 180 -7.12 -7.55 14.29
N ARG A 181 -6.09 -7.26 13.50
CA ARG A 181 -5.31 -6.03 13.67
C ARG A 181 -6.12 -4.78 13.33
N ARG A 182 -6.83 -4.79 12.20
CA ARG A 182 -7.73 -3.69 11.83
C ARG A 182 -8.85 -3.49 12.85
N LYS A 183 -9.46 -4.57 13.35
CA LYS A 183 -10.44 -4.51 14.45
C LYS A 183 -9.87 -3.84 15.69
N ALA A 184 -8.64 -4.17 16.07
CA ALA A 184 -8.00 -3.55 17.22
C ALA A 184 -7.77 -2.05 17.03
N VAL A 185 -7.38 -1.62 15.83
CA VAL A 185 -7.22 -0.20 15.47
C VAL A 185 -8.57 0.52 15.47
N GLU A 186 -9.60 -0.08 14.87
CA GLU A 186 -10.97 0.43 14.84
C GLU A 186 -11.51 0.63 16.26
N GLN A 187 -11.47 -0.43 17.08
CA GLN A 187 -11.98 -0.43 18.45
C GLN A 187 -11.24 0.58 19.33
N GLY A 188 -9.90 0.59 19.28
CA GLY A 188 -9.10 1.52 20.06
C GLY A 188 -9.35 2.98 19.67
N TYR A 189 -9.63 3.25 18.39
CA TYR A 189 -9.98 4.59 17.93
C TYR A 189 -11.38 5.02 18.40
N ILE A 190 -12.38 4.13 18.29
CA ILE A 190 -13.75 4.38 18.77
C ILE A 190 -13.75 4.63 20.29
N GLU A 191 -13.04 3.81 21.06
CA GLU A 191 -12.92 3.98 22.51
C GLU A 191 -12.29 5.34 22.87
N ALA A 192 -11.24 5.75 22.16
CA ALA A 192 -10.61 7.04 22.38
C ALA A 192 -11.55 8.21 22.06
N LEU A 193 -12.32 8.13 20.97
CA LEU A 193 -13.30 9.16 20.61
C LEU A 193 -14.43 9.26 21.64
N ASN A 194 -14.98 8.14 22.10
CA ASN A 194 -16.04 8.13 23.11
C ASN A 194 -15.59 8.78 24.42
N VAL A 195 -14.34 8.50 24.86
CA VAL A 195 -13.79 9.14 26.07
C VAL A 195 -13.68 10.66 25.90
N LEU A 196 -13.23 11.13 24.73
CA LEU A 196 -13.11 12.56 24.45
C LEU A 196 -14.48 13.25 24.35
N GLU A 197 -15.48 12.56 23.77
CA GLU A 197 -16.85 13.07 23.66
C GLU A 197 -17.52 13.14 25.05
N ASP A 198 -17.34 12.11 25.88
CA ASP A 198 -17.83 12.09 27.28
C ASP A 198 -17.20 13.20 28.15
N GLN A 199 -16.04 13.71 27.76
CA GLN A 199 -15.32 14.81 28.41
C GLN A 199 -15.65 16.19 27.81
N ASP A 200 -16.56 16.28 26.84
CA ASP A 200 -16.87 17.48 26.06
C ASP A 200 -15.62 18.08 25.36
N GLU A 201 -14.59 17.28 25.09
CA GLU A 201 -13.35 17.72 24.43
C GLU A 201 -13.46 17.73 22.89
N VAL A 202 -14.41 16.96 22.34
CA VAL A 202 -14.66 16.83 20.90
C VAL A 202 -16.16 16.82 20.58
N ASP A 203 -16.52 17.30 19.39
CA ASP A 203 -17.89 17.20 18.87
C ASP A 203 -17.90 16.28 17.63
N LEU A 204 -18.46 15.08 17.77
CA LEU A 204 -18.56 14.09 16.68
C LEU A 204 -19.68 14.38 15.68
N ASN A 205 -20.36 15.53 15.81
CA ASN A 205 -21.29 16.09 14.83
C ASN A 205 -20.69 17.33 14.11
N ASP A 206 -19.53 17.82 14.55
CA ASP A 206 -18.83 18.90 13.85
C ASP A 206 -18.06 18.35 12.65
N THR A 207 -18.58 18.59 11.45
CA THR A 207 -17.95 18.20 10.19
C THR A 207 -16.56 18.81 10.00
N VAL A 208 -16.28 20.01 10.54
CA VAL A 208 -14.95 20.63 10.45
C VAL A 208 -13.95 19.85 11.29
N PHE A 209 -14.33 19.50 12.51
CA PHE A 209 -13.53 18.66 13.41
C PHE A 209 -13.26 17.28 12.81
N LEU A 210 -14.29 16.59 12.30
CA LEU A 210 -14.13 15.27 11.68
C LEU A 210 -13.22 15.31 10.45
N LYS A 211 -13.30 16.36 9.61
CA LYS A 211 -12.39 16.55 8.48
C LYS A 211 -10.94 16.76 8.93
N LYS A 212 -10.72 17.43 10.07
CA LYS A 212 -9.39 17.56 10.67
C LYS A 212 -8.87 16.20 11.13
N LEU A 213 -9.69 15.42 11.85
CA LEU A 213 -9.31 14.07 12.26
C LEU A 213 -9.00 13.15 11.08
N TYR A 214 -9.78 13.24 10.00
CA TYR A 214 -9.54 12.49 8.77
C TYR A 214 -8.16 12.82 8.19
N LYS A 215 -7.84 14.11 8.10
CA LYS A 215 -6.54 14.58 7.64
C LYS A 215 -5.41 14.11 8.57
N ASP A 216 -5.60 14.20 9.87
CA ASP A 216 -4.62 13.78 10.88
C ASP A 216 -4.38 12.27 10.85
N ALA A 217 -5.42 11.45 10.64
CA ALA A 217 -5.29 10.01 10.44
C ALA A 217 -4.45 9.68 9.19
N TYR A 218 -4.62 10.49 8.14
CA TYR A 218 -4.01 10.31 6.83
C TYR A 218 -2.56 10.82 6.71
N GLU A 219 -2.21 11.91 7.38
CA GLU A 219 -0.98 12.70 7.13
C GLU A 219 0.15 12.57 8.19
N ASN A 220 0.17 11.54 9.03
CA ASN A 220 1.06 11.56 10.21
C ASN A 220 2.59 11.68 9.98
N LEU A 221 3.19 12.32 10.99
CA LEU A 221 4.60 12.63 11.33
C LEU A 221 5.69 12.23 10.32
N ASN A 222 6.35 13.24 9.76
CA ASN A 222 7.59 13.09 8.96
C ASN A 222 7.44 12.22 7.70
N GLY A 223 6.23 12.10 7.17
CA GLY A 223 5.94 11.25 6.01
C GLY A 223 5.88 9.76 6.35
N ARG A 224 5.48 9.39 7.58
CA ARG A 224 5.27 8.01 8.00
C ARG A 224 3.79 7.79 8.36
N GLY A 225 3.12 6.97 7.56
CA GLY A 225 1.75 6.57 7.81
C GLY A 225 1.65 5.69 9.06
N LYS A 226 0.54 5.82 9.79
CA LYS A 226 0.21 4.87 10.85
C LYS A 226 -0.32 3.58 10.24
N GLU A 227 0.08 2.45 10.81
CA GLU A 227 -0.42 1.14 10.41
C GLU A 227 -1.95 1.10 10.44
N ASP A 228 -2.55 0.53 9.39
CA ASP A 228 -4.01 0.45 9.19
C ASP A 228 -4.79 1.78 9.30
N CYS A 229 -4.15 2.94 9.10
CA CYS A 229 -4.81 4.26 9.20
C CYS A 229 -6.05 4.43 8.31
N MET A 230 -6.15 3.64 7.25
CA MET A 230 -7.29 3.66 6.32
C MET A 230 -8.59 3.15 6.94
N VAL A 231 -8.52 2.33 8.00
CA VAL A 231 -9.71 1.91 8.75
C VAL A 231 -10.36 3.14 9.41
N ILE A 232 -9.54 3.97 10.05
CA ILE A 232 -9.98 5.21 10.69
C ILE A 232 -10.48 6.22 9.65
N ALA A 233 -9.75 6.35 8.53
CA ALA A 233 -10.12 7.27 7.46
C ALA A 233 -11.50 6.92 6.87
N ASP A 234 -11.79 5.64 6.64
CA ASP A 234 -13.09 5.17 6.14
C ASP A 234 -14.21 5.42 7.15
N LEU A 235 -14.00 5.09 8.43
CA LEU A 235 -14.96 5.35 9.50
C LEU A 235 -15.34 6.84 9.57
N LEU A 236 -14.35 7.73 9.56
CA LEU A 236 -14.58 9.18 9.57
C LEU A 236 -15.27 9.67 8.30
N LYS A 237 -14.90 9.13 7.12
CA LYS A 237 -15.55 9.46 5.84
C LYS A 237 -17.04 9.10 5.88
N LEU A 238 -17.39 7.90 6.33
CA LEU A 238 -18.78 7.46 6.45
C LEU A 238 -19.57 8.31 7.45
N ARG A 239 -18.95 8.66 8.58
CA ARG A 239 -19.57 9.56 9.57
C ARG A 239 -19.86 10.94 8.97
N ILE A 240 -18.88 11.55 8.30
CA ILE A 240 -19.04 12.86 7.64
C ILE A 240 -20.16 12.82 6.59
N LEU A 241 -20.29 11.72 5.84
CA LEU A 241 -21.34 11.57 4.82
C LEU A 241 -22.74 11.35 5.41
N SER A 242 -22.83 10.97 6.69
CA SER A 242 -24.10 10.72 7.39
C SER A 242 -24.69 11.95 8.10
N LEU A 243 -23.90 13.03 8.23
CA LEU A 243 -24.28 14.31 8.84
C LEU A 243 -24.84 15.27 7.77
#